data_AF-A0A2D7XCZ0-F1
#
_entry.id   AF-A0A2D7XCZ0-F1
#
_cell.length_a   1.000
_cell.length_b   1.000
_cell.length_c   1.000
_cell.angle_alpha   90.00
_cell.angle_beta   90.00
_cell.angle_gamma   90.00
#
_symmetry.space_group_name_H-M   'P 1'
#
loop_
_entity.id
_entity.type
_entity.pdbx_description
1 polymer ?
#
loop_
_entity_poly.entity_id
_entity_poly.type
_entity_poly.pdbx_seq_one_letter_code
_entity_poly.pdbx_strand_id
1 'polypeptide(L)'
;MATNKFLTASQSSPTELTPLLSELRQLISEARSRALRAVDVIQVQTCWQVGRHIVEFEQNGATRAAYGRRLLPILAEQLTAEFGRGFDASNLRNMRSFYQAFPNCDALRHELSWTHYRLLSRVQSEEARIWYMNEAAAQNWSSRALERQIGTLFYERLLLSQDKAAVANEARQNLAALESTPRAFVRDPVMLEFLGLPGAGKLLE
;
A
#
# COMPACT_ATOMS: atom_id res chain seq x y z
N MET A 1 -50.50 37.08 -38.36
CA MET A 1 -50.23 37.21 -36.91
C MET A 1 -50.52 35.86 -36.26
N ALA A 2 -49.69 35.24 -35.44
CA ALA A 2 -48.30 35.44 -35.12
C ALA A 2 -47.75 34.07 -34.68
N THR A 3 -46.53 33.81 -35.11
CA THR A 3 -45.52 32.89 -34.57
C THR A 3 -45.64 32.59 -33.07
N ASN A 4 -45.53 31.31 -32.69
CA ASN A 4 -44.61 30.95 -31.59
C ASN A 4 -44.12 29.49 -31.66
N LYS A 5 -42.99 29.33 -32.37
CA LYS A 5 -41.75 28.70 -31.90
C LYS A 5 -41.90 27.69 -30.73
N PHE A 6 -42.33 26.46 -31.03
CA PHE A 6 -41.95 25.34 -30.18
C PHE A 6 -40.46 25.09 -30.39
N LEU A 7 -39.70 25.39 -29.34
CA LEU A 7 -38.28 25.10 -29.24
C LEU A 7 -38.07 23.62 -29.57
N THR A 8 -37.36 23.36 -30.66
CA THR A 8 -36.71 22.07 -30.90
C THR A 8 -35.74 21.84 -29.75
N ALA A 9 -36.11 20.98 -28.81
CA ALA A 9 -35.17 20.36 -27.91
C ALA A 9 -34.17 19.61 -28.78
N SER A 10 -33.01 20.23 -29.01
CA SER A 10 -31.87 19.59 -29.65
C SER A 10 -31.50 18.42 -28.76
N GLN A 11 -31.89 17.20 -29.16
CA GLN A 11 -31.42 15.99 -28.53
C GLN A 11 -29.93 15.87 -28.87
N SER A 12 -29.08 16.42 -28.02
CA SER A 12 -27.63 16.25 -28.07
C SER A 12 -27.33 14.76 -28.11
N SER A 13 -26.65 14.31 -29.16
CA SER A 13 -26.47 12.89 -29.46
C SER A 13 -25.54 12.24 -28.41
N PRO A 14 -25.70 10.94 -28.06
CA PRO A 14 -24.85 10.25 -27.08
C PRO A 14 -23.34 10.40 -27.34
N THR A 15 -22.96 10.59 -28.60
CA THR A 15 -21.58 10.82 -29.06
C THR A 15 -20.99 12.15 -28.58
N GLU A 16 -21.80 13.21 -28.46
CA GLU A 16 -21.35 14.54 -28.03
C GLU A 16 -21.00 14.58 -26.52
N LEU A 17 -21.62 13.70 -25.73
CA LEU A 17 -21.32 13.54 -24.30
C LEU A 17 -20.05 12.72 -24.04
N THR A 18 -19.52 12.03 -25.05
CA THR A 18 -18.39 11.10 -24.87
C THR A 18 -17.10 11.78 -24.38
N PRO A 19 -16.68 12.94 -24.94
CA PRO A 19 -15.51 13.67 -24.43
C PRO A 19 -15.71 14.13 -22.98
N LEU A 20 -16.87 14.72 -22.67
CA LEU A 20 -17.20 15.15 -21.30
C LEU A 20 -17.18 13.97 -20.32
N LEU A 21 -17.77 12.84 -20.67
CA LEU A 21 -17.74 11.64 -19.83
C LEU A 21 -16.32 11.10 -19.63
N SER A 22 -15.45 11.22 -20.64
CA SER A 22 -14.03 10.84 -20.51
C SER A 22 -13.30 11.75 -19.52
N GLU A 23 -13.47 13.07 -19.66
CA GLU A 23 -12.87 14.07 -18.76
C GLU A 23 -13.35 13.87 -17.31
N LEU A 24 -14.65 13.67 -17.11
CA LEU A 24 -15.22 13.43 -15.78
C LEU A 24 -14.71 12.11 -15.17
N ARG A 25 -14.59 11.04 -15.97
CA ARG A 25 -14.02 9.76 -15.51
C ARG A 25 -12.56 9.93 -15.09
N GLN A 26 -11.77 10.66 -15.88
CA GLN A 26 -10.37 10.94 -15.56
C GLN A 26 -10.26 11.75 -14.27
N LEU A 27 -11.03 12.84 -14.14
CA LEU A 27 -11.04 13.68 -12.94
C LEU A 27 -11.38 12.87 -11.68
N ILE A 28 -12.41 12.02 -11.74
CA ILE A 28 -12.81 11.15 -10.63
C ILE A 28 -11.71 10.13 -10.30
N SER A 29 -11.11 9.52 -11.31
CA SER A 29 -10.02 8.54 -11.14
C SER A 29 -8.80 9.17 -10.46
N GLU A 30 -8.38 10.35 -10.92
CA GLU A 30 -7.26 11.11 -10.34
C GLU A 30 -7.56 11.54 -8.90
N ALA A 31 -8.77 12.04 -8.63
CA ALA A 31 -9.16 12.44 -7.28
C ALA A 31 -9.11 11.27 -6.30
N ARG A 32 -9.63 10.10 -6.70
CA ARG A 32 -9.54 8.89 -5.89
C ARG A 32 -8.09 8.41 -5.73
N SER A 33 -7.24 8.53 -6.76
CA SER A 33 -5.81 8.19 -6.67
C SER A 33 -5.09 9.02 -5.62
N ARG A 34 -5.33 10.33 -5.64
CA ARG A 34 -4.73 11.26 -4.66
C ARG A 34 -5.20 10.93 -3.24
N ALA A 35 -6.49 10.63 -3.06
CA ALA A 35 -7.01 10.24 -1.75
C ALA A 35 -6.35 8.97 -1.22
N LEU A 36 -6.24 7.93 -2.05
CA LEU A 36 -5.61 6.66 -1.65
C LEU A 36 -4.13 6.84 -1.30
N ARG A 37 -3.37 7.56 -2.13
CA ARG A 37 -1.95 7.87 -1.84
C ARG A 37 -1.79 8.62 -0.53
N ALA A 38 -2.66 9.60 -0.25
CA ALA A 38 -2.63 10.32 1.02
C ALA A 38 -2.87 9.39 2.21
N VAL A 39 -3.83 8.46 2.10
CA VAL A 39 -4.08 7.44 3.12
C VAL A 39 -2.88 6.52 3.30
N ASP A 40 -2.26 6.04 2.22
CA ASP A 40 -1.08 5.17 2.27
C ASP A 40 0.08 5.83 3.03
N VAL A 41 0.38 7.10 2.73
CA VAL A 41 1.43 7.85 3.41
C VAL A 41 1.14 7.96 4.91
N ILE A 42 -0.08 8.34 5.28
CA ILE A 42 -0.49 8.47 6.68
C ILE A 42 -0.45 7.12 7.40
N GLN A 43 -0.89 6.04 6.72
CA GLN A 43 -0.88 4.70 7.28
C GLN A 43 0.55 4.23 7.55
N VAL A 44 1.48 4.42 6.61
CA VAL A 44 2.88 4.05 6.77
C VAL A 44 3.51 4.80 7.94
N GLN A 45 3.32 6.12 8.01
CA GLN A 45 3.83 6.94 9.11
C GLN A 45 3.26 6.48 10.46
N THR A 46 1.95 6.23 10.53
CA THR A 46 1.29 5.77 11.75
C THR A 46 1.84 4.40 12.19
N CYS A 47 1.94 3.44 11.27
CA CYS A 47 2.51 2.12 11.56
C CYS A 47 3.97 2.21 12.02
N TRP A 48 4.75 3.10 11.43
CA TRP A 48 6.13 3.37 11.84
C TRP A 48 6.19 3.92 13.27
N GLN A 49 5.38 4.93 13.59
CA GLN A 49 5.34 5.54 14.92
C GLN A 49 4.89 4.56 16.00
N VAL A 50 3.89 3.72 15.71
CA VAL A 50 3.48 2.63 16.62
C VAL A 50 4.64 1.68 16.86
N GLY A 51 5.35 1.27 15.82
CA GLY A 51 6.55 0.44 15.92
C GLY A 51 7.63 1.08 16.80
N ARG A 52 7.91 2.37 16.59
CA ARG A 52 8.85 3.15 17.40
C ARG A 52 8.46 3.16 18.87
N HIS A 53 7.21 3.52 19.19
CA HIS A 53 6.73 3.57 20.56
C HIS A 53 6.83 2.21 21.27
N ILE A 54 6.54 1.11 20.56
CA ILE A 54 6.71 -0.24 21.11
C ILE A 54 8.18 -0.51 21.43
N VAL A 55 9.11 -0.24 20.51
CA VAL A 55 10.54 -0.53 20.72
C VAL A 55 11.15 0.35 21.80
N GLU A 56 10.86 1.65 21.80
CA GLU A 56 11.32 2.57 22.85
C GLU A 56 10.79 2.13 24.24
N PHE A 57 9.53 1.72 24.33
CA PHE A 57 8.95 1.21 25.58
C PHE A 57 9.59 -0.11 26.03
N GLU A 58 9.92 -1.02 25.11
CA GLU A 58 10.62 -2.28 25.41
C GLU A 58 12.06 -2.03 25.93
N GLN A 59 12.74 -0.97 25.47
CA GLN A 59 14.14 -0.67 25.80
C GLN A 59 14.34 -0.03 27.18
N ASN A 60 13.30 0.54 27.79
CA ASN A 60 13.38 1.24 29.10
C ASN A 60 13.63 0.33 30.33
N GLY A 61 14.16 -0.88 30.14
CA GLY A 61 14.80 -1.71 31.18
C GLY A 61 13.86 -2.42 32.17
N ALA A 62 12.93 -1.68 32.80
CA ALA A 62 11.97 -2.21 33.77
C ALA A 62 10.89 -3.12 33.13
N THR A 63 10.69 -2.97 31.81
CA THR A 63 9.60 -3.59 31.05
C THR A 63 9.76 -5.10 30.85
N ARG A 64 11.00 -5.59 30.71
CA ARG A 64 11.29 -7.03 30.55
C ARG A 64 10.83 -7.85 31.76
N ALA A 65 10.81 -7.24 32.94
CA ALA A 65 10.34 -7.85 34.18
C ALA A 65 8.82 -7.74 34.38
N ALA A 66 8.20 -6.60 34.03
CA ALA A 66 6.77 -6.35 34.30
C ALA A 66 5.81 -6.88 33.22
N TYR A 67 6.11 -6.62 31.93
CA TYR A 67 5.21 -6.94 30.82
C TYR A 67 5.78 -8.03 29.90
N GLY A 68 7.11 -8.13 29.81
CA GLY A 68 7.82 -9.22 29.12
C GLY A 68 7.21 -9.57 27.74
N ARG A 69 6.97 -10.87 27.50
CA ARG A 69 6.36 -11.36 26.25
C ARG A 69 4.87 -11.02 26.08
N ARG A 70 4.21 -10.47 27.11
CA ARG A 70 2.77 -10.18 27.10
C ARG A 70 2.42 -8.77 26.64
N LEU A 71 3.41 -7.90 26.43
CA LEU A 71 3.16 -6.52 25.99
C LEU A 71 2.29 -6.45 24.73
N LEU A 72 2.71 -7.12 23.65
CA LEU A 72 1.97 -7.08 22.39
C LEU A 72 0.55 -7.69 22.48
N PRO A 73 0.34 -8.85 23.15
CA PRO A 73 -1.01 -9.33 23.44
C PRO A 73 -1.90 -8.32 24.17
N ILE A 74 -1.38 -7.63 25.20
CA ILE A 74 -2.15 -6.65 25.98
C ILE A 74 -2.52 -5.45 25.11
N LEU A 75 -1.56 -4.90 24.36
CA LEU A 75 -1.82 -3.79 23.43
C LEU A 75 -2.83 -4.20 22.36
N ALA A 76 -2.69 -5.41 21.81
CA ALA A 76 -3.60 -5.90 20.79
C ALA A 76 -5.04 -6.01 21.29
N GLU A 77 -5.25 -6.53 22.50
CA GLU A 77 -6.58 -6.65 23.10
C GLU A 77 -7.26 -5.27 23.20
N GLN A 78 -6.57 -4.28 23.76
CA GLN A 78 -7.10 -2.93 23.95
C GLN A 78 -7.32 -2.20 22.62
N LEU A 79 -6.30 -2.18 21.75
CA LEU A 79 -6.38 -1.46 20.47
C LEU A 79 -7.32 -2.13 19.48
N THR A 80 -7.45 -3.45 19.49
CA THR A 80 -8.42 -4.14 18.64
C THR A 80 -9.86 -3.85 19.09
N ALA A 81 -10.10 -3.73 20.40
CA ALA A 81 -11.41 -3.36 20.92
C ALA A 81 -11.81 -1.93 20.53
N GLU A 82 -10.86 -1.00 20.49
CA GLU A 82 -11.10 0.41 20.18
C GLU A 82 -11.11 0.72 18.67
N PHE A 83 -10.15 0.18 17.93
CA PHE A 83 -9.89 0.54 16.53
C PHE A 83 -10.10 -0.61 15.53
N GLY A 84 -10.41 -1.81 16.00
CA GLY A 84 -10.69 -2.98 15.16
C GLY A 84 -9.46 -3.81 14.78
N ARG A 85 -9.68 -4.82 13.93
CA ARG A 85 -8.70 -5.88 13.61
C ARG A 85 -7.39 -5.39 12.97
N GLY A 86 -7.37 -4.15 12.48
CA GLY A 86 -6.15 -3.50 12.00
C GLY A 86 -5.06 -3.37 13.07
N PHE A 87 -5.37 -3.56 14.36
CA PHE A 87 -4.41 -3.44 15.47
C PHE A 87 -4.25 -4.73 16.29
N ASP A 88 -4.42 -5.88 15.64
CA ASP A 88 -4.17 -7.17 16.27
C ASP A 88 -2.68 -7.42 16.63
N ALA A 89 -2.41 -8.46 17.41
CA ALA A 89 -1.05 -8.77 17.86
C ALA A 89 -0.08 -9.06 16.71
N SER A 90 -0.59 -9.53 15.56
CA SER A 90 0.23 -9.80 14.39
C SER A 90 0.60 -8.53 13.65
N ASN A 91 -0.32 -7.57 13.54
CA ASN A 91 -0.02 -6.28 12.93
C ASN A 91 0.89 -5.44 13.82
N LEU A 92 0.70 -5.45 15.15
CA LEU A 92 1.62 -4.80 16.09
C LEU A 92 3.04 -5.40 16.01
N ARG A 93 3.17 -6.73 15.84
CA ARG A 93 4.47 -7.37 15.57
C ARG A 93 5.09 -6.85 14.27
N ASN A 94 4.30 -6.71 13.19
CA ASN A 94 4.80 -6.17 11.93
C ASN A 94 5.24 -4.70 12.07
N MET A 95 4.46 -3.86 12.78
CA MET A 95 4.80 -2.46 13.05
C MET A 95 6.12 -2.35 13.82
N ARG A 96 6.30 -3.20 14.84
CA ARG A 96 7.56 -3.29 15.59
C ARG A 96 8.73 -3.68 14.67
N SER A 97 8.58 -4.75 13.89
CA SER A 97 9.60 -5.18 12.93
C SER A 97 9.90 -4.12 11.87
N PHE A 98 8.89 -3.35 11.46
CA PHE A 98 9.04 -2.28 10.48
C PHE A 98 9.96 -1.17 10.99
N TYR A 99 9.70 -0.67 12.20
CA TYR A 99 10.59 0.33 12.81
C TYR A 99 12.02 -0.19 12.97
N GLN A 100 12.19 -1.45 13.37
CA GLN A 100 13.52 -2.07 13.49
C GLN A 100 14.25 -2.20 12.14
N ALA A 101 13.52 -2.50 11.06
CA ALA A 101 14.10 -2.65 9.72
C ALA A 101 14.37 -1.29 9.03
N PHE A 102 13.64 -0.24 9.41
CA PHE A 102 13.73 1.11 8.86
C PHE A 102 13.73 2.16 9.98
N PRO A 103 14.85 2.35 10.70
CA PRO A 103 14.91 3.25 11.85
C PRO A 103 14.81 4.74 11.49
N ASN A 104 14.91 5.10 10.20
CA ASN A 104 14.76 6.48 9.71
C ASN A 104 13.47 6.61 8.88
N CYS A 105 12.45 7.28 9.42
CA CYS A 105 11.18 7.51 8.74
C CYS A 105 11.33 8.41 7.49
N ASP A 106 12.28 9.34 7.49
CA ASP A 106 12.48 10.29 6.38
C ASP A 106 13.08 9.60 5.14
N ALA A 107 13.70 8.44 5.33
CA ALA A 107 14.26 7.64 4.24
C ALA A 107 13.21 6.79 3.49
N LEU A 108 11.96 6.75 3.98
CA LEU A 108 10.89 5.99 3.37
C LEU A 108 10.44 6.61 2.03
N ARG A 109 9.89 5.75 1.17
CA ARG A 109 9.24 6.11 -0.10
C ARG A 109 7.74 6.30 0.11
N HIS A 110 7.22 7.41 -0.40
CA HIS A 110 5.81 7.81 -0.26
C HIS A 110 4.92 7.11 -1.29
N GLU A 111 5.54 6.50 -2.31
CA GLU A 111 4.91 5.68 -3.34
C GLU A 111 4.50 4.30 -2.82
N LEU A 112 5.07 3.86 -1.69
CA LEU A 112 4.90 2.53 -1.14
C LEU A 112 3.89 2.52 0.01
N SER A 113 2.87 1.67 -0.09
CA SER A 113 1.89 1.45 0.97
C SER A 113 2.43 0.62 2.14
N TRP A 114 1.66 0.55 3.24
CA TRP A 114 1.99 -0.28 4.41
C TRP A 114 2.25 -1.74 4.05
N THR A 115 1.49 -2.30 3.12
CA THR A 115 1.67 -3.70 2.66
C THR A 115 3.05 -3.94 2.04
N HIS A 116 3.63 -2.95 1.34
CA HIS A 116 5.01 -3.04 0.84
C HIS A 116 6.00 -3.13 1.98
N TYR A 117 5.89 -2.24 2.97
CA TYR A 117 6.81 -2.23 4.12
C TYR A 117 6.70 -3.48 4.98
N ARG A 118 5.52 -4.08 5.11
CA ARG A 118 5.36 -5.40 5.75
C ARG A 118 6.17 -6.50 5.05
N LEU A 119 6.22 -6.49 3.72
CA LEU A 119 7.02 -7.44 2.94
C LEU A 119 8.51 -7.13 3.08
N LEU A 120 8.90 -5.87 2.89
CA LEU A 120 10.30 -5.43 2.97
C LEU A 120 10.92 -5.70 4.34
N SER A 121 10.16 -5.53 5.42
CA SER A 121 10.63 -5.78 6.79
C SER A 121 10.98 -7.25 7.06
N ARG A 122 10.60 -8.18 6.17
CA ARG A 122 10.95 -9.61 6.25
C ARG A 122 12.23 -9.95 5.47
N VAL A 123 12.71 -9.04 4.64
CA VAL A 123 13.96 -9.20 3.89
C VAL A 123 15.12 -9.06 4.87
N GLN A 124 15.95 -10.10 4.95
CA GLN A 124 17.02 -10.22 5.96
C GLN A 124 18.23 -9.34 5.64
N SER A 125 18.68 -9.32 4.37
CA SER A 125 19.74 -8.42 3.93
C SER A 125 19.22 -6.99 3.88
N GLU A 126 19.92 -6.08 4.54
CA GLU A 126 19.61 -4.66 4.52
C GLU A 126 19.82 -4.07 3.11
N GLU A 127 20.87 -4.50 2.42
CA GLU A 127 21.18 -4.07 1.05
C GLU A 127 20.06 -4.47 0.09
N ALA A 128 19.63 -5.73 0.14
CA ALA A 128 18.51 -6.22 -0.67
C ALA A 128 17.21 -5.47 -0.33
N ARG A 129 16.94 -5.26 0.96
CA ARG A 129 15.75 -4.55 1.44
C ARG A 129 15.68 -3.12 0.91
N ILE A 130 16.78 -2.35 1.03
CA ILE A 130 16.86 -0.98 0.52
C ILE A 130 16.77 -0.97 -1.01
N TRP A 131 17.40 -1.93 -1.68
CA TRP A 131 17.35 -2.05 -3.13
C TRP A 131 15.92 -2.30 -3.62
N TYR A 132 15.22 -3.30 -3.06
CA TYR A 132 13.83 -3.59 -3.40
C TYR A 132 12.90 -2.42 -3.09
N MET A 133 13.12 -1.69 -2.00
CA MET A 133 12.35 -0.49 -1.68
C MET A 133 12.48 0.57 -2.79
N ASN A 134 13.70 0.85 -3.22
CA ASN A 134 13.95 1.84 -4.26
C ASN A 134 13.43 1.37 -5.63
N GLU A 135 13.67 0.11 -6.00
CA GLU A 135 13.25 -0.44 -7.28
C GLU A 135 11.72 -0.49 -7.38
N ALA A 136 11.03 -0.92 -6.31
CA ALA A 136 9.58 -0.95 -6.26
C ALA A 136 8.96 0.44 -6.41
N ALA A 137 9.54 1.45 -5.75
CA ALA A 137 9.08 2.83 -5.87
C ALA A 137 9.33 3.39 -7.28
N ALA A 138 10.53 3.17 -7.83
CA ALA A 138 10.89 3.67 -9.16
C ALA A 138 10.05 3.06 -10.29
N GLN A 139 9.74 1.76 -10.18
CA GLN A 139 9.00 1.01 -11.19
C GLN A 139 7.49 0.92 -10.91
N ASN A 140 7.00 1.60 -9.87
CA ASN A 140 5.60 1.54 -9.41
C ASN A 140 5.09 0.11 -9.20
N TRP A 141 5.92 -0.77 -8.63
CA TRP A 141 5.50 -2.14 -8.35
C TRP A 141 4.34 -2.16 -7.37
N SER A 142 3.32 -2.96 -7.66
CA SER A 142 2.33 -3.34 -6.67
C SER A 142 2.94 -4.21 -5.57
N SER A 143 2.25 -4.34 -4.44
CA SER A 143 2.71 -5.19 -3.34
C SER A 143 2.87 -6.66 -3.76
N ARG A 144 2.02 -7.14 -4.67
CA ARG A 144 2.11 -8.48 -5.28
C ARG A 144 3.32 -8.62 -6.21
N ALA A 145 3.60 -7.59 -7.00
CA ALA A 145 4.78 -7.53 -7.84
C ALA A 145 6.05 -7.61 -6.97
N LEU A 146 6.13 -6.79 -5.93
CA LEU A 146 7.23 -6.81 -4.97
C LEU A 146 7.39 -8.19 -4.30
N GLU A 147 6.30 -8.77 -3.78
CA GLU A 147 6.32 -10.10 -3.16
C GLU A 147 6.85 -11.17 -4.13
N ARG A 148 6.42 -11.13 -5.38
CA ARG A 148 6.89 -12.03 -6.43
C ARG A 148 8.39 -11.87 -6.67
N GLN A 149 8.87 -10.63 -6.82
CA GLN A 149 10.29 -10.37 -7.11
C GLN A 149 11.20 -10.79 -5.95
N ILE A 150 10.80 -10.51 -4.70
CA ILE A 150 11.46 -11.02 -3.49
C ILE A 150 11.50 -12.56 -3.52
N GLY A 151 10.36 -13.20 -3.80
CA GLY A 151 10.26 -14.67 -3.83
C GLY A 151 11.13 -15.33 -4.91
N THR A 152 11.44 -14.62 -6.00
CA THR A 152 12.34 -15.10 -7.06
C THR A 152 13.81 -14.75 -6.82
N LEU A 153 14.13 -14.10 -5.70
CA LEU A 153 15.48 -13.61 -5.40
C LEU A 153 16.03 -12.73 -6.55
N PHE A 154 15.18 -11.84 -7.06
CA PHE A 154 15.48 -11.03 -8.23
C PHE A 154 16.73 -10.18 -8.06
N TYR A 155 16.90 -9.56 -6.89
CA TYR A 155 18.10 -8.80 -6.53
C TYR A 155 19.37 -9.65 -6.63
N GLU A 156 19.37 -10.83 -6.03
CA GLU A 156 20.52 -11.74 -6.01
C GLU A 156 20.83 -12.25 -7.42
N ARG A 157 19.79 -12.63 -8.18
CA ARG A 157 19.93 -13.00 -9.59
C ARG A 157 20.53 -11.87 -10.42
N LEU A 158 20.10 -10.63 -10.20
CA LEU A 158 20.58 -9.45 -10.92
C LEU A 158 22.05 -9.14 -10.57
N LEU A 159 22.45 -9.35 -9.32
CA LEU A 159 23.84 -9.19 -8.90
C LEU A 159 24.77 -10.23 -9.52
N LEU A 160 24.32 -11.48 -9.58
CA LEU A 160 25.14 -12.62 -10.05
C LEU A 160 25.14 -12.79 -11.57
N SER A 161 24.15 -12.24 -12.27
CA SER A 161 24.04 -12.36 -13.73
C SER A 161 25.05 -11.47 -14.45
N GLN A 162 25.73 -12.04 -15.45
CA GLN A 162 26.53 -11.25 -16.40
C GLN A 162 25.65 -10.44 -17.36
N ASP A 163 24.47 -10.97 -17.71
CA ASP A 163 23.47 -10.27 -18.51
C ASP A 163 22.33 -9.77 -17.61
N LYS A 164 22.52 -8.57 -17.07
CA LYS A 164 21.53 -7.89 -16.23
C LYS A 164 20.29 -7.46 -17.02
N ALA A 165 20.45 -7.17 -18.30
CA ALA A 165 19.36 -6.71 -19.15
C ALA A 165 18.36 -7.84 -19.42
N ALA A 166 18.84 -9.05 -19.66
CA ALA A 166 17.98 -10.24 -19.82
C ALA A 166 17.14 -10.51 -18.56
N VAL A 167 17.78 -10.48 -17.38
CA VAL A 167 17.08 -10.71 -16.09
C VAL A 167 16.02 -9.63 -15.83
N ALA A 168 16.34 -8.36 -16.11
CA ALA A 168 15.37 -7.27 -15.98
C ALA A 168 14.21 -7.37 -16.99
N ASN A 169 14.46 -7.84 -18.21
CA ASN A 169 13.41 -8.07 -19.21
C ASN A 169 12.45 -9.19 -18.82
N GLU A 170 12.98 -10.32 -18.34
CA GLU A 170 12.18 -11.43 -17.82
C GLU A 170 11.28 -10.97 -16.68
N ALA A 171 11.84 -10.22 -15.72
CA ALA A 171 11.06 -9.66 -14.62
C ALA A 171 9.94 -8.74 -15.12
N ARG A 172 10.21 -7.83 -16.05
CA ARG A 172 9.19 -6.95 -16.64
C ARG A 172 8.06 -7.74 -17.33
N GLN A 173 8.39 -8.77 -18.09
CA GLN A 173 7.39 -9.62 -18.74
C GLN A 173 6.49 -10.34 -17.73
N ASN A 174 7.09 -10.87 -16.65
CA ASN A 174 6.35 -11.53 -15.58
C ASN A 174 5.44 -10.55 -14.81
N LEU A 175 5.86 -9.29 -14.66
CA LEU A 175 5.07 -8.25 -14.01
C LEU A 175 3.88 -7.79 -14.86
N ALA A 176 4.06 -7.64 -16.18
CA ALA A 176 2.99 -7.26 -17.10
C ALA A 176 1.80 -8.24 -17.05
N ALA A 177 2.05 -9.52 -16.77
CA ALA A 177 0.99 -10.52 -16.59
C ALA A 177 0.13 -10.28 -15.34
N LEU A 178 0.63 -9.57 -14.33
CA LEU A 178 -0.03 -9.33 -13.04
C LEU A 178 -0.94 -8.08 -13.04
N GLU A 179 -0.77 -7.14 -13.98
CA GLU A 179 -1.44 -5.82 -13.97
C GLU A 179 -2.86 -5.80 -14.56
N SER A 180 -3.42 -6.96 -14.89
CA SER A 180 -4.61 -7.07 -15.74
C SER A 180 -5.96 -7.01 -15.00
N THR A 181 -6.18 -6.06 -14.07
CA THR A 181 -7.57 -5.72 -13.62
C THR A 181 -7.78 -4.25 -13.23
N PRO A 182 -8.67 -3.50 -13.93
CA PRO A 182 -9.06 -2.12 -13.59
C PRO A 182 -9.73 -1.94 -12.21
N ARG A 183 -10.16 -3.03 -11.56
CA ARG A 183 -10.78 -3.03 -10.22
C ARG A 183 -9.75 -3.08 -9.07
N ALA A 184 -8.45 -3.07 -9.37
CA ALA A 184 -7.38 -3.11 -8.37
C ALA A 184 -7.32 -1.88 -7.44
N PHE A 185 -8.06 -0.82 -7.77
CA PHE A 185 -7.91 0.50 -7.16
C PHE A 185 -8.57 0.68 -5.78
N VAL A 186 -9.48 -0.20 -5.32
CA VAL A 186 -10.31 0.08 -4.10
C VAL A 186 -10.37 -1.11 -3.15
N ARG A 187 -9.33 -1.95 -3.08
CA ARG A 187 -9.42 -3.19 -2.28
C ARG A 187 -8.11 -3.65 -1.63
N ASP A 188 -7.30 -2.76 -1.06
CA ASP A 188 -6.35 -3.26 -0.04
C ASP A 188 -7.14 -3.45 1.27
N PRO A 189 -7.42 -4.69 1.71
CA PRO A 189 -8.16 -4.93 2.94
C PRO A 189 -7.44 -4.32 4.15
N VAL A 190 -6.10 -4.24 4.09
CA VAL A 190 -5.27 -3.67 5.16
C VAL A 190 -5.48 -2.17 5.28
N MET A 191 -5.63 -1.46 4.16
CA MET A 191 -5.96 -0.03 4.16
C MET A 191 -7.38 0.18 4.71
N LEU A 192 -8.34 -0.64 4.31
CA LEU A 192 -9.73 -0.53 4.79
C LEU A 192 -9.84 -0.80 6.30
N GLU A 193 -9.10 -1.79 6.81
CA GLU A 193 -9.01 -2.06 8.25
C GLU A 193 -8.41 -0.88 9.01
N PHE A 194 -7.39 -0.21 8.44
CA PHE A 194 -6.81 0.99 9.03
C PHE A 194 -7.79 2.17 9.08
N LEU A 195 -8.63 2.32 8.05
CA LEU A 195 -9.69 3.32 8.02
C LEU A 195 -10.89 2.98 8.92
N GLY A 196 -10.87 1.85 9.63
CA GLY A 196 -12.00 1.40 10.45
C GLY A 196 -13.19 0.90 9.63
N LEU A 197 -12.96 0.48 8.38
CA LEU A 197 -13.97 -0.01 7.43
C LEU A 197 -13.80 -1.52 7.13
N PRO A 198 -13.81 -2.41 8.15
CA PRO A 198 -13.59 -3.84 7.93
C PRO A 198 -14.70 -4.44 7.06
N GLY A 199 -14.32 -5.25 6.08
CA GLY A 199 -15.28 -5.97 5.21
C GLY A 199 -15.87 -5.15 4.07
N ALA A 200 -15.59 -3.85 3.96
CA ALA A 200 -16.05 -3.02 2.84
C ALA A 200 -15.53 -3.53 1.47
N GLY A 201 -14.39 -4.22 1.44
CA GLY A 201 -13.86 -4.85 0.24
C GLY A 201 -14.74 -5.98 -0.32
N LYS A 202 -15.58 -6.62 0.51
CA LYS A 202 -16.52 -7.68 0.08
C LYS A 202 -17.81 -7.13 -0.53
N LEU A 203 -18.17 -5.88 -0.27
CA LEU A 203 -19.38 -5.23 -0.79
C LEU A 203 -19.20 -4.69 -2.22
N LEU A 204 -17.96 -4.69 -2.72
CA LEU A 204 -17.60 -4.17 -4.04
C LEU A 204 -17.42 -5.29 -5.09
N GLU A 205 -17.64 -6.56 -4.73
CA GLU A 205 -17.64 -7.72 -5.64
C GLU A 205 -18.97 -7.88 -6.36
#